data_AF-A0A0G0NMH4-F1
#
_entry.id   AF-A0A0G0NMH4-F1
#
_cell.length_a   1.000
_cell.length_b   1.000
_cell.length_c   1.000
_cell.angle_alpha   90.00
_cell.angle_beta   90.00
_cell.angle_gamma   90.00
#
_symmetry.space_group_name_H-M   'P 1'
#
loop_
_entity.id
_entity.type
_entity.pdbx_description
1 polymer ?
#
loop_
_entity_poly.entity_id
_entity_poly.type
_entity_poly.pdbx_seq_one_letter_code
_entity_poly.pdbx_strand_id
1 'polypeptide(L)' 'MSNPCINCGKERIDGKTWKGKSGISTITYTQTICPDPECQKIVDQKTADRKAKSELLAKGKQEAKLAREKLMATA' A
#
# COMPACT_ATOMS: atom_id res chain seq x y z
N MET A 1 10.34 -11.01 -17.82
CA MET A 1 9.69 -11.44 -16.57
C MET A 1 8.20 -11.23 -16.75
N SER A 2 7.37 -12.23 -16.44
CA SER A 2 5.91 -12.13 -16.53
C SER A 2 5.35 -11.76 -15.16
N ASN A 3 4.39 -10.84 -15.15
CA ASN A 3 3.62 -10.37 -14.00
C ASN A 3 2.12 -10.54 -14.29
N PRO A 4 1.62 -11.78 -14.26
CA PRO A 4 0.22 -12.05 -14.51
C PRO A 4 -0.64 -11.58 -13.33
N CYS A 5 -1.85 -11.14 -13.64
CA CYS A 5 -2.84 -10.76 -12.64
C CYS A 5 -3.27 -12.00 -11.85
N ILE A 6 -3.14 -11.95 -10.52
CA ILE A 6 -3.55 -13.05 -9.63
C ILE A 6 -5.07 -13.35 -9.68
N ASN A 7 -5.87 -12.39 -10.15
CA ASN A 7 -7.34 -12.54 -10.17
C ASN A 7 -7.86 -13.10 -11.50
N CYS A 8 -7.30 -12.66 -12.64
CA CYS A 8 -7.79 -13.03 -13.97
C CYS A 8 -6.74 -13.70 -14.88
N GLY A 9 -5.49 -13.82 -14.43
CA GLY A 9 -4.39 -14.44 -15.19
C GLY A 9 -3.80 -13.58 -16.31
N LYS A 10 -4.44 -12.48 -16.73
CA LYS A 10 -3.94 -11.60 -17.80
C LYS A 10 -2.66 -10.88 -17.38
N GLU A 11 -1.73 -10.71 -18.31
CA GLU A 11 -0.48 -9.98 -18.10
C GLU A 11 -0.77 -8.53 -17.70
N ARG A 12 -0.18 -8.05 -16.59
CA ARG A 12 -0.34 -6.65 -16.17
C ARG A 12 0.44 -5.72 -17.09
N ILE A 13 -0.09 -4.52 -17.26
CA ILE A 13 0.53 -3.44 -18.05
C ILE A 13 1.12 -2.38 -17.13
N ASP A 14 2.14 -1.68 -17.60
CA ASP A 14 2.69 -0.53 -16.89
C ASP A 14 1.68 0.63 -16.94
N GLY A 15 1.36 1.16 -15.77
CA GLY A 15 0.53 2.34 -15.60
C GLY A 15 1.39 3.57 -15.35
N LYS A 16 1.42 4.04 -14.10
CA LYS A 16 2.12 5.25 -13.73
C LYS A 16 3.56 4.96 -13.32
N THR A 17 4.50 5.74 -13.85
CA THR A 17 5.90 5.73 -13.43
C THR A 17 6.25 7.08 -12.79
N TRP A 18 6.93 7.07 -11.66
CA TRP A 18 7.42 8.29 -11.00
C TRP A 18 8.76 8.06 -10.32
N LYS A 19 9.52 9.15 -10.13
CA LYS A 19 10.78 9.13 -9.39
C LYS A 19 10.53 9.63 -7.98
N GLY A 20 10.95 8.86 -6.98
CA GLY A 20 11.03 9.30 -5.59
C GLY A 20 12.47 9.35 -5.13
N LYS A 21 12.76 10.18 -4.13
CA LYS A 21 14.06 10.19 -3.46
C LYS A 21 13.98 9.33 -2.20
N SER A 22 14.99 8.50 -1.98
CA SER A 22 15.20 7.78 -0.72
C SER A 22 16.64 8.05 -0.27
N GLY A 23 16.79 8.92 0.73
CA GLY A 23 18.09 9.47 1.11
C GLY A 23 18.77 10.19 -0.07
N ILE A 24 19.96 9.72 -0.46
CA ILE A 24 20.78 10.27 -1.55
C ILE A 24 20.40 9.64 -2.91
N SER A 25 19.69 8.52 -2.92
CA SER A 25 19.37 7.76 -4.12
C SER A 25 18.03 8.17 -4.73
N THR A 26 17.95 8.17 -6.06
CA THR A 26 16.69 8.33 -6.80
C THR A 26 16.16 6.95 -7.18
N ILE A 27 14.94 6.64 -6.75
CA ILE A 27 14.23 5.39 -7.02
C ILE A 27 13.16 5.66 -8.08
N THR A 28 13.12 4.84 -9.13
CA THR A 28 12.04 4.84 -10.12
C THR A 28 10.99 3.81 -9.68
N TYR A 29 9.78 4.27 -9.43
CA TYR A 29 8.63 3.45 -9.12
C TYR A 29 7.77 3.31 -10.36
N THR A 30 7.43 2.07 -10.72
CA THR A 30 6.47 1.76 -11.79
C THR A 30 5.29 1.02 -11.18
N GLN A 31 4.10 1.58 -11.31
CA GLN A 31 2.86 0.92 -10.93
C GLN A 31 2.34 0.10 -12.11
N THR A 32 2.00 -1.16 -11.86
CA THR A 32 1.37 -2.04 -12.85
C THR A 32 -0.13 -2.17 -12.61
N ILE A 33 -0.91 -2.26 -13.68
CA ILE A 33 -2.37 -2.28 -13.68
C ILE A 33 -2.86 -3.51 -14.47
N CYS A 34 -3.97 -4.10 -14.06
CA CYS A 34 -4.64 -5.13 -14.84
C CYS A 34 -5.33 -4.49 -16.07
N PRO A 35 -5.13 -5.01 -17.29
CA PRO A 35 -5.76 -4.44 -18.51
C PRO A 35 -7.28 -4.65 -18.57
N ASP A 36 -7.82 -5.54 -17.73
CA ASP A 36 -9.25 -5.77 -17.60
C ASP A 36 -9.87 -4.82 -16.55
N PRO A 37 -10.76 -3.88 -16.95
CA PRO A 37 -11.30 -2.87 -16.05
C PRO A 37 -12.14 -3.43 -14.90
N GLU A 38 -12.93 -4.47 -15.15
CA GLU A 38 -13.77 -5.10 -14.14
C GLU A 38 -12.90 -5.82 -13.11
N CYS A 39 -11.88 -6.54 -13.60
CA CYS A 39 -10.89 -7.16 -12.73
C CYS A 39 -10.09 -6.11 -11.93
N GLN A 40 -9.70 -5.01 -12.57
CA GLN A 40 -8.93 -3.94 -11.94
C GLN A 40 -9.71 -3.29 -10.80
N LYS A 41 -11.02 -3.05 -10.99
CA LYS A 41 -11.91 -2.51 -9.96
C LYS A 41 -11.95 -3.38 -8.71
N ILE A 42 -11.99 -4.71 -8.86
CA ILE A 42 -11.94 -5.66 -7.74
C ILE A 42 -10.59 -5.58 -7.02
N VAL A 43 -9.48 -5.51 -7.77
CA VAL A 43 -8.13 -5.38 -7.20
C VAL A 43 -7.98 -4.07 -6.41
N ASP A 44 -8.51 -2.97 -6.95
CA ASP A 44 -8.47 -1.66 -6.32
C ASP A 44 -9.30 -1.62 -5.04
N GLN A 45 -10.49 -2.20 -5.04
CA GLN A 45 -11.32 -2.32 -3.84
C GLN A 45 -10.61 -3.12 -2.74
N LYS A 46 -10.08 -4.31 -3.07
CA LYS A 46 -9.30 -5.13 -2.12
C LYS A 46 -8.05 -4.40 -1.60
N THR A 47 -7.47 -3.52 -2.41
CA THR A 47 -6.29 -2.73 -2.01
C THR A 47 -6.69 -1.59 -1.09
N ALA A 48 -7.81 -0.91 -1.35
CA ALA A 48 -8.37 0.11 -0.47
C ALA A 48 -8.74 -0.46 0.91
N ASP A 49 -9.44 -1.60 0.96
CA ASP A 49 -9.84 -2.24 2.22
C ASP A 49 -8.62 -2.62 3.07
N ARG A 50 -7.57 -3.16 2.45
CA ARG A 50 -6.33 -3.51 3.13
C ARG A 50 -5.59 -2.28 3.65
N LYS A 51 -5.57 -1.18 2.89
CA LYS A 51 -4.99 0.09 3.33
C LYS A 51 -5.75 0.64 4.54
N ALA A 52 -7.07 0.73 4.45
CA ALA A 52 -7.91 1.21 5.55
C ALA A 52 -7.70 0.38 6.83
N LYS A 53 -7.69 -0.96 6.72
CA LYS A 53 -7.40 -1.84 7.86
C LYS A 53 -6.00 -1.58 8.44
N SER A 54 -4.99 -1.42 7.58
CA SER A 54 -3.62 -1.18 8.02
C SER A 54 -3.46 0.16 8.72
N GLU A 55 -4.14 1.20 8.23
CA GLU A 55 -4.15 2.54 8.84
C GLU A 55 -4.82 2.52 10.21
N LEU A 56 -5.94 1.82 10.37
CA LEU A 56 -6.61 1.66 11.67
C LEU A 56 -5.70 0.96 12.69
N LEU A 57 -5.05 -0.13 12.29
CA LEU A 57 -4.11 -0.86 13.15
C LEU A 57 -2.89 0.01 13.51
N ALA A 58 -2.38 0.81 12.57
CA ALA A 58 -1.29 1.72 12.83
C ALA A 58 -1.69 2.80 13.83
N LYS A 59 -2.88 3.41 13.67
CA LYS A 59 -3.42 4.40 14.62
C LYS A 59 -3.56 3.83 16.02
N GLY A 60 -4.19 2.65 16.16
CA GLY A 60 -4.35 2.00 17.46
C GLY A 60 -3.02 1.70 18.15
N LYS A 61 -1.99 1.27 17.39
CA LYS A 61 -0.63 1.09 17.92
C LYS A 61 0.01 2.40 18.39
N GLN A 62 -0.16 3.48 17.65
CA GLN A 62 0.35 4.81 18.02
C GLN A 62 -0.33 5.32 19.30
N GLU A 63 -1.65 5.19 19.39
CA GLU A 63 -2.42 5.58 20.58
C GLU A 63 -2.01 4.78 21.81
N ALA A 64 -1.86 3.46 21.69
CA ALA A 64 -1.42 2.61 22.79
C ALA A 64 0.01 2.94 23.26
N LYS A 65 0.92 3.24 22.32
CA LYS A 65 2.28 3.70 22.62
C LYS A 65 2.26 5.02 23.39
N LEU A 66 1.49 5.99 22.91
CA LEU A 66 1.36 7.30 23.54
C LEU A 66 0.73 7.19 24.94
N ALA A 67 -0.29 6.35 25.11
CA ALA A 67 -0.91 6.10 26.41
C ALA A 67 0.10 5.49 27.40
N ARG A 68 0.89 4.51 26.96
CA ARG A 68 1.97 3.92 27.77
C ARG A 68 3.04 4.94 28.15
N GLU A 69 3.46 5.78 27.22
CA GLU A 69 4.43 6.86 27.47
C GLU A 69 3.89 7.87 28.48
N LYS A 70 2.61 8.27 28.36
CA LYS A 70 1.95 9.16 29.32
C LYS A 70 1.88 8.55 30.72
N LEU A 71 1.49 7.27 30.83
CA LEU A 71 1.46 6.56 32.12
C LEU A 71 2.85 6.50 32.78
N MET A 72 3.90 6.25 31.99
CA MET A 72 5.29 6.24 32.46
C MET A 72 5.81 7.62 32.85
N ALA A 73 5.28 8.70 32.28
CA ALA A 73 5.67 10.07 32.63
C ALA A 73 4.95 10.60 33.89
N THR A 74 3.85 9.98 34.30
CA THR A 74 3.08 10.34 35.50
C THR A 74 3.37 9.46 36.72
N ALA A 75 4.18 8.40 36.57
CA ALA A 75 4.62 7.51 37.63
C ALA A 75 6.05 7.88 38.08
#